data_AF-A0ABD3M6E1-F1
#
_entry.id   AF-A0ABD3M6E1-F1
#
_cell.length_a   1.000
_cell.length_b   1.000
_cell.length_c   1.000
_cell.angle_alpha   90.00
_cell.angle_beta   90.00
_cell.angle_gamma   90.00
#
_symmetry.space_group_name_H-M   'P 1'
#
loop_
_entity.id
_entity.type
_entity.pdbx_description
1 polymer ?
#
loop_
_entity_poly.entity_id
_entity_poly.type
_entity_poly.pdbx_seq_one_letter_code
_entity_poly.pdbx_strand_id
1 'polypeptide(L)'
;MNYNPSSSYNTRGASPPLSYYFLPRQRLNTLLLIHSIASFTIGGVGYLNPSAAQLFFSMESDRERGVGRILTRLFCCLIFAQGIMILRARKINDPEIKRAFIMAYFICFAGSSLALIMEHMSNEGIVDGKFFGVMKIFVMMGLTGGYGWFTFMQPPLVYSLSGHRVG
;
A
#
# COMPACT_ATOMS: atom_id res chain seq x y z
N MET A 1 -15.03 -14.42 29.50
CA MET A 1 -15.84 -13.52 28.65
C MET A 1 -14.91 -12.64 27.84
N ASN A 2 -14.78 -12.89 26.53
CA ASN A 2 -13.97 -12.02 25.65
C ASN A 2 -14.86 -10.87 25.17
N TYR A 3 -14.68 -9.69 25.76
CA TYR A 3 -15.35 -8.46 25.31
C TYR A 3 -14.94 -8.19 23.86
N ASN A 4 -15.90 -8.29 22.93
CA ASN A 4 -15.68 -7.93 21.53
C ASN A 4 -16.23 -6.51 21.30
N PRO A 5 -15.39 -5.46 21.42
CA PRO A 5 -15.84 -4.07 21.28
C PRO A 5 -16.48 -3.78 19.91
N SER A 6 -16.21 -4.61 18.89
CA SER A 6 -16.82 -4.46 17.56
C SER A 6 -18.34 -4.69 17.53
N SER A 7 -18.90 -5.43 18.48
CA SER A 7 -20.35 -5.66 18.57
C SER A 7 -21.10 -4.45 19.14
N SER A 8 -20.43 -3.61 19.92
CA SER A 8 -21.05 -2.51 20.68
C SER A 8 -21.23 -1.24 19.85
N TYR A 9 -20.41 -1.03 18.82
CA TYR A 9 -20.50 0.16 17.96
C TYR A 9 -21.53 -0.01 16.83
N ASN A 10 -21.64 -1.21 16.27
CA ASN A 10 -22.61 -1.51 15.20
C ASN A 10 -24.08 -1.39 15.64
N THR A 11 -24.37 -1.44 16.94
CA THR A 11 -25.74 -1.43 17.48
C THR A 11 -26.27 -0.03 17.82
N ARG A 12 -25.43 1.02 17.82
CA ARG A 12 -25.83 2.38 18.24
C ARG A 12 -25.79 3.44 17.14
N GLY A 13 -25.48 3.09 15.90
CA GLY A 13 -25.35 4.05 14.80
C GLY A 13 -24.23 5.08 14.98
N ALA A 14 -23.41 4.96 16.03
CA ALA A 14 -22.27 5.82 16.29
C ALA A 14 -21.05 5.30 15.54
N SER A 15 -20.32 6.20 14.88
CA SER A 15 -19.02 5.90 14.31
C SER A 15 -18.06 5.43 15.41
N PRO A 16 -17.27 4.36 15.18
CA PRO A 16 -16.34 3.88 16.18
C PRO A 16 -15.25 4.93 16.47
N PRO A 17 -14.74 5.02 17.71
CA PRO A 17 -13.66 5.93 18.05
C PRO A 17 -12.39 5.58 17.28
N LEU A 18 -11.48 6.54 17.06
CA LEU A 18 -10.24 6.32 16.29
C LEU A 18 -9.41 5.13 16.80
N SER A 19 -9.40 4.90 18.12
CA SER A 19 -8.71 3.77 18.76
C SER A 19 -9.18 2.39 18.24
N TYR A 20 -10.42 2.29 17.76
CA TYR A 20 -10.97 1.07 17.17
C TYR A 20 -10.16 0.58 15.97
N TYR A 21 -9.72 1.51 15.11
CA TYR A 21 -8.98 1.17 13.89
C TYR A 21 -7.55 0.69 14.15
N PHE A 22 -7.02 0.96 15.35
CA PHE A 22 -5.70 0.51 15.79
C PHE A 22 -5.71 -0.81 16.55
N LEU A 23 -6.90 -1.36 16.85
CA LEU A 23 -7.01 -2.67 17.51
C LEU A 23 -6.30 -3.75 16.68
N PRO A 24 -5.65 -4.75 17.31
CA PRO A 24 -4.86 -5.77 16.61
C PRO A 24 -5.57 -6.44 15.43
N ARG A 25 -6.88 -6.65 15.54
CA ARG A 25 -7.73 -7.28 14.52
C ARG A 25 -8.23 -6.33 13.43
N GLN A 26 -8.24 -5.01 13.68
CA GLN A 26 -8.75 -4.00 12.75
C GLN A 26 -7.64 -3.24 12.02
N ARG A 27 -6.44 -3.14 12.60
CA ARG A 27 -5.32 -2.40 11.99
C ARG A 27 -4.91 -2.95 10.62
N LEU A 28 -4.91 -4.28 10.43
CA LEU A 28 -4.59 -4.88 9.13
C LEU A 28 -5.68 -4.59 8.11
N ASN A 29 -6.95 -4.74 8.51
CA ASN A 29 -8.08 -4.42 7.65
C ASN A 29 -8.11 -2.93 7.26
N THR A 30 -7.72 -2.06 8.18
CA THR A 30 -7.58 -0.61 7.96
C THR A 30 -6.43 -0.31 7.00
N LEU A 31 -5.26 -0.91 7.22
CA LEU A 31 -4.12 -0.79 6.31
C LEU A 31 -4.48 -1.21 4.89
N LEU A 32 -5.13 -2.38 4.74
CA LEU A 32 -5.57 -2.89 3.45
C LEU A 32 -6.63 -1.99 2.81
N LEU A 33 -7.56 -1.42 3.59
CA LEU A 33 -8.54 -0.47 3.08
C LEU A 33 -7.87 0.80 2.55
N ILE A 34 -6.97 1.39 3.36
CA ILE A 34 -6.23 2.60 2.98
C ILE A 34 -5.41 2.35 1.72
N HIS A 35 -4.69 1.22 1.66
CA HIS A 35 -3.92 0.86 0.48
C HIS A 35 -4.82 0.71 -0.74
N SER A 36 -5.96 0.03 -0.62
CA SER A 36 -6.90 -0.11 -1.73
C SER A 36 -7.43 1.24 -2.25
N ILE A 37 -7.79 2.16 -1.35
CA ILE A 37 -8.24 3.52 -1.73
C ILE A 37 -7.11 4.29 -2.41
N ALA A 38 -5.89 4.24 -1.84
CA ALA A 38 -4.72 4.89 -2.41
C ALA A 38 -4.41 4.33 -3.81
N SER A 39 -4.48 3.02 -3.99
CA SER A 39 -4.30 2.34 -5.27
C SER A 39 -5.32 2.76 -6.32
N PHE A 40 -6.61 2.84 -5.96
CA PHE A 40 -7.62 3.33 -6.91
C PHE A 40 -7.40 4.79 -7.30
N THR A 41 -7.03 5.62 -6.33
CA THR A 41 -6.82 7.05 -6.55
C THR A 41 -5.58 7.29 -7.40
N ILE A 42 -4.42 6.77 -6.97
CA ILE A 42 -3.14 6.96 -7.66
C ILE A 42 -3.17 6.26 -9.03
N GLY A 43 -3.63 5.00 -9.07
CA GLY A 43 -3.72 4.23 -10.30
C GLY A 43 -4.73 4.79 -11.29
N GLY A 44 -5.91 5.19 -10.83
CA GLY A 44 -6.95 5.75 -11.69
C GLY A 44 -6.57 7.13 -12.23
N VAL A 45 -6.20 8.05 -11.34
CA VAL A 45 -5.82 9.42 -11.72
C VAL A 45 -4.55 9.41 -12.58
N GLY A 46 -3.53 8.65 -12.19
CA GLY A 46 -2.27 8.56 -12.94
C GLY A 46 -2.41 7.89 -14.31
N TYR A 47 -3.35 6.95 -14.48
CA TYR A 47 -3.63 6.34 -15.77
C TYR A 47 -4.31 7.34 -16.73
N LEU A 48 -5.36 8.03 -16.25
CA LEU A 48 -6.13 8.98 -17.05
C LEU A 48 -5.32 10.24 -17.35
N ASN A 49 -4.54 10.71 -16.38
CA ASN A 49 -3.68 11.88 -16.49
C ASN A 49 -2.23 11.53 -16.10
N PRO A 50 -1.42 10.95 -17.01
CA PRO A 50 -0.04 10.58 -16.72
C PRO A 50 0.86 11.79 -16.43
N SER A 51 0.45 13.00 -16.83
CA SER A 51 1.16 14.23 -16.46
C SER A 51 1.03 14.53 -14.96
N ALA A 52 -0.07 14.15 -14.30
CA ALA A 52 -0.20 14.26 -12.85
C ALA A 52 0.78 13.34 -12.10
N ALA A 53 1.23 12.26 -12.74
CA ALA A 53 2.23 11.34 -12.19
C ALA A 53 3.68 11.79 -12.43
N GLN A 54 3.93 12.91 -13.11
CA GLN A 54 5.27 13.50 -13.24
C GLN A 54 5.88 13.89 -11.89
N LEU A 55 5.05 14.11 -10.87
CA LEU A 55 5.51 14.26 -9.48
C LEU A 55 6.32 13.03 -9.02
N PHE A 56 5.99 11.84 -9.52
CA PHE A 56 6.66 10.57 -9.21
C PHE A 56 7.74 10.20 -10.23
N PHE A 57 7.61 10.61 -11.49
CA PHE A 57 8.55 10.32 -12.56
C PHE A 57 9.00 11.61 -13.27
N SER A 58 10.14 12.16 -12.85
CA SER A 58 10.77 13.28 -13.56
C SER A 58 11.41 12.76 -14.85
N MET A 59 11.31 13.52 -15.94
CA MET A 59 11.85 13.16 -17.25
C MET A 59 12.46 14.40 -17.90
N GLU A 60 13.71 14.28 -18.35
CA GLU A 60 14.51 15.41 -18.83
C GLU A 60 14.31 15.67 -20.32
N SER A 61 14.18 14.61 -21.13
CA SER A 61 13.99 14.74 -22.59
C SER A 61 12.55 14.50 -23.06
N ASP A 62 12.16 15.12 -24.18
CA ASP A 62 10.83 14.91 -24.77
C ASP A 62 10.62 13.46 -25.26
N ARG A 63 11.71 12.79 -25.65
CA ARG A 63 11.70 11.36 -25.99
C ARG A 63 11.38 10.51 -24.76
N GLU A 64 12.03 10.79 -23.62
CA GLU A 64 11.72 10.15 -22.34
C GLU A 64 10.29 10.42 -21.91
N ARG A 65 9.76 11.63 -22.12
CA ARG A 65 8.35 11.95 -21.84
C ARG A 65 7.37 11.12 -22.64
N GLY A 66 7.70 10.77 -23.89
CA GLY A 66 6.91 9.86 -24.71
C GLY A 66 6.83 8.46 -24.10
N VAL A 67 7.99 7.84 -23.87
CA VAL A 67 8.12 6.48 -23.31
C VAL A 67 7.57 6.43 -21.89
N GLY A 68 7.95 7.39 -21.06
CA GLY A 68 7.57 7.48 -19.67
C GLY A 68 6.07 7.68 -19.46
N ARG A 69 5.34 8.34 -20.37
CA ARG A 69 3.86 8.37 -20.34
C ARG A 69 3.24 6.98 -20.52
N ILE A 70 3.78 6.15 -21.41
CA ILE A 70 3.30 4.79 -21.63
C ILE A 70 3.62 3.93 -20.40
N LEU A 71 4.86 3.97 -19.91
CA LEU A 71 5.29 3.23 -18.71
C LEU A 71 4.48 3.64 -17.48
N THR A 72 4.23 4.94 -17.30
CA THR A 72 3.39 5.48 -16.23
C THR A 72 1.99 4.88 -16.28
N ARG A 73 1.36 4.80 -17.46
CA ARG A 73 0.03 4.20 -17.59
C ARG A 73 0.03 2.71 -17.26
N LEU A 74 1.01 1.96 -17.73
CA LEU A 74 1.14 0.54 -17.40
C LEU A 74 1.30 0.34 -15.89
N PHE A 75 2.18 1.12 -15.26
CA PHE A 75 2.39 1.09 -13.82
C PHE A 75 1.13 1.48 -13.02
N CYS A 76 0.44 2.55 -13.43
CA CYS A 76 -0.81 2.98 -12.81
C CYS A 76 -1.93 1.95 -12.96
N CYS A 77 -1.99 1.23 -14.09
CA CYS A 77 -2.92 0.13 -14.30
C CYS A 77 -2.64 -1.03 -13.32
N LEU A 78 -1.36 -1.39 -13.13
CA LEU A 78 -0.95 -2.40 -12.14
C LEU A 78 -1.31 -1.98 -10.71
N ILE A 79 -1.06 -0.71 -10.34
CA ILE A 79 -1.46 -0.16 -9.03
C ILE A 79 -2.98 -0.25 -8.87
N PHE A 80 -3.75 0.13 -9.88
CA PHE A 80 -5.21 0.05 -9.81
C PHE A 80 -5.70 -1.39 -9.60
N ALA A 81 -5.12 -2.35 -10.33
CA ALA A 81 -5.42 -3.76 -10.17
C ALA A 81 -5.09 -4.28 -8.75
N GLN A 82 -3.97 -3.85 -8.16
CA GLN A 82 -3.63 -4.15 -6.76
C GLN A 82 -4.72 -3.63 -5.80
N GLY A 83 -5.30 -2.46 -6.08
CA GLY A 83 -6.44 -1.92 -5.34
C GLY A 83 -7.65 -2.86 -5.30
N ILE A 84 -7.99 -3.49 -6.43
CA ILE A 84 -9.05 -4.51 -6.51
C ILE A 84 -8.66 -5.74 -5.69
N MET A 85 -7.44 -6.27 -5.91
CA MET A 85 -6.97 -7.48 -5.23
C MET A 85 -6.99 -7.32 -3.71
N ILE A 86 -6.49 -6.20 -3.19
CA ILE A 86 -6.49 -5.93 -1.75
C ILE A 86 -7.91 -5.79 -1.21
N LEU A 87 -8.79 -5.07 -1.92
CA LEU A 87 -10.17 -4.89 -1.48
C LEU A 87 -10.86 -6.24 -1.29
N ARG A 88 -10.57 -7.21 -2.17
CA ARG A 88 -11.08 -8.58 -2.07
C ARG A 88 -10.34 -9.38 -0.98
N ALA A 89 -9.02 -9.24 -0.85
CA ALA A 89 -8.20 -9.92 0.15
C ALA A 89 -8.64 -9.61 1.60
N ARG A 90 -9.21 -8.43 1.85
CA ARG A 90 -9.81 -8.08 3.14
C ARG A 90 -10.88 -9.05 3.61
N LYS A 91 -11.61 -9.68 2.68
CA LYS A 91 -12.70 -10.63 2.96
C LYS A 91 -12.24 -12.07 3.13
N ILE A 92 -10.98 -12.37 2.81
CA ILE A 92 -10.41 -13.72 2.97
C ILE A 92 -10.34 -14.03 4.48
N ASN A 93 -10.71 -15.23 4.91
CA ASN A 93 -10.58 -15.66 6.31
C ASN A 93 -9.44 -16.67 6.52
N ASP A 94 -8.43 -16.59 5.67
CA ASP A 94 -7.23 -17.41 5.73
C ASP A 94 -6.05 -16.51 6.13
N PRO A 95 -5.49 -16.71 7.33
CA PRO A 95 -4.33 -15.97 7.81
C PRO A 95 -3.09 -16.11 6.94
N GLU A 96 -2.83 -17.30 6.39
CA GLU A 96 -1.64 -17.57 5.59
C GLU A 96 -1.72 -16.87 4.24
N ILE A 97 -2.89 -16.94 3.59
CA ILE A 97 -3.11 -16.24 2.32
C ILE A 97 -2.95 -14.72 2.52
N LYS A 98 -3.54 -14.14 3.58
CA LYS A 98 -3.36 -12.71 3.86
C LYS A 98 -1.91 -12.37 4.14
N ARG A 99 -1.20 -13.18 4.90
CA ARG A 99 0.23 -12.97 5.17
C ARG A 99 1.04 -13.00 3.89
N ALA A 100 0.73 -13.89 2.95
CA ALA A 100 1.37 -13.94 1.64
C ALA A 100 1.16 -12.63 0.86
N PHE A 101 -0.04 -12.03 0.88
CA PHE A 101 -0.26 -10.71 0.30
C PHE A 101 0.61 -9.63 0.94
N ILE A 102 0.67 -9.57 2.28
CA ILE A 102 1.50 -8.57 2.98
C ILE A 102 2.99 -8.77 2.66
N MET A 103 3.46 -10.02 2.61
CA MET A 103 4.84 -10.36 2.27
C MET A 103 5.17 -9.98 0.82
N ALA A 104 4.26 -10.18 -0.12
CA ALA A 104 4.42 -9.75 -1.50
C ALA A 104 4.57 -8.22 -1.60
N TYR A 105 3.76 -7.46 -0.85
CA TYR A 105 3.90 -6.00 -0.77
C TYR A 105 5.23 -5.58 -0.14
N PHE A 106 5.65 -6.24 0.94
CA PHE A 106 6.95 -5.99 1.55
C PHE A 106 8.09 -6.16 0.54
N ILE A 107 8.12 -7.27 -0.20
CA ILE A 107 9.16 -7.53 -1.20
C ILE A 107 9.09 -6.51 -2.35
N CYS A 108 7.89 -6.20 -2.83
CA CYS A 108 7.70 -5.21 -3.89
C CYS A 108 8.21 -3.82 -3.47
N PHE A 109 7.89 -3.37 -2.26
CA PHE A 109 8.37 -2.09 -1.73
C PHE A 109 9.87 -2.09 -1.41
N ALA A 110 10.42 -3.21 -0.93
CA ALA A 110 11.86 -3.35 -0.72
C ALA A 110 12.62 -3.23 -2.05
N GLY A 111 12.18 -3.97 -3.08
CA GLY A 111 12.76 -3.89 -4.42
C GLY A 111 12.62 -2.49 -5.05
N SER A 112 11.46 -1.86 -4.87
CA SER A 112 11.22 -0.48 -5.33
C SER A 112 12.10 0.53 -4.60
N SER A 113 12.31 0.37 -3.29
CA SER A 113 13.21 1.22 -2.49
C SER A 113 14.64 1.09 -2.98
N LEU A 114 15.11 -0.14 -3.22
CA LEU A 114 16.44 -0.41 -3.73
C LEU A 114 16.64 0.22 -5.11
N ALA A 115 15.68 0.06 -6.02
CA ALA A 115 15.73 0.68 -7.34
C ALA A 115 15.83 2.20 -7.26
N LEU A 116 15.03 2.85 -6.40
CA LEU A 116 15.09 4.30 -6.20
C LEU A 116 16.42 4.77 -5.59
N ILE A 117 17.00 4.00 -4.67
CA ILE A 117 18.33 4.31 -4.09
C ILE A 117 19.41 4.21 -5.17
N MET A 118 19.40 3.14 -5.97
CA MET A 118 20.37 2.93 -7.05
C MET A 118 20.28 4.05 -8.09
N GLU A 119 19.06 4.42 -8.50
CA GLU A 119 18.83 5.53 -9.44
C GLU A 119 19.24 6.89 -8.85
N HIS A 120 19.02 7.10 -7.54
CA HIS A 120 19.48 8.32 -6.88
C HIS A 120 21.01 8.39 -6.78
N MET A 121 21.68 7.24 -6.63
CA MET A 121 23.15 7.15 -6.57
C MET A 121 23.80 7.32 -7.95
N SER A 122 23.14 6.90 -9.03
CA SER A 122 23.65 7.10 -10.40
C SER A 122 23.53 8.55 -10.88
N ASN A 123 22.75 9.39 -10.18
CA ASN A 123 22.50 10.79 -10.52
C ASN A 123 22.01 10.95 -11.98
N GLU A 124 21.27 9.96 -12.48
CA GLU A 124 20.59 9.99 -13.78
C GLU A 124 19.15 10.53 -13.62
N GLY A 125 18.67 11.20 -14.68
CA GLY A 125 17.66 12.27 -14.69
C GLY A 125 16.24 11.96 -14.18
N ILE A 126 15.97 10.77 -13.65
CA ILE A 126 14.68 10.45 -13.02
C ILE A 126 14.57 11.06 -11.61
N VAL A 127 15.72 11.38 -10.99
CA VAL A 127 15.84 11.85 -9.60
C VAL A 127 16.59 13.18 -9.50
N ASP A 128 16.64 13.96 -10.58
CA ASP A 128 17.40 15.22 -10.62
C ASP A 128 16.82 16.31 -9.68
N GLY A 129 15.59 16.11 -9.18
CA GLY A 129 15.04 16.83 -8.04
C GLY A 129 15.53 16.23 -6.72
N LYS A 130 16.78 16.48 -6.32
CA LYS A 130 17.43 15.94 -5.09
C LYS A 130 16.49 15.84 -3.87
N PHE A 131 15.64 16.84 -3.63
CA PHE A 131 14.65 16.82 -2.55
C PHE A 131 13.48 15.84 -2.80
N PHE A 132 12.82 15.92 -3.95
CA PHE A 132 11.68 15.05 -4.29
C PHE A 132 12.09 13.59 -4.47
N GLY A 133 13.31 13.34 -4.93
CA GLY A 133 13.91 12.01 -5.01
C GLY A 133 14.09 11.36 -3.65
N VAL A 134 14.74 12.07 -2.74
CA VAL A 134 14.95 11.63 -1.36
C VAL A 134 13.62 11.42 -0.65
N MET A 135 12.62 12.30 -0.87
CA MET A 135 11.27 12.11 -0.33
C MET A 135 10.62 10.81 -0.79
N LYS A 136 10.74 10.45 -2.08
CA LYS A 136 10.22 9.18 -2.61
C LYS A 136 10.90 7.97 -1.95
N ILE A 137 12.21 8.03 -1.75
CA ILE A 137 12.97 6.99 -1.05
C ILE A 137 12.47 6.84 0.39
N PHE A 138 12.30 7.93 1.14
CA PHE A 138 11.79 7.87 2.51
C PHE A 138 10.39 7.29 2.59
N VAL A 139 9.49 7.68 1.69
CA VAL A 139 8.13 7.13 1.62
C VAL A 139 8.19 5.62 1.33
N MET A 140 9.00 5.18 0.37
CA MET A 140 9.10 3.77 0.00
C MET A 140 9.76 2.92 1.10
N MET A 141 10.77 3.47 1.77
CA MET A 141 11.40 2.86 2.95
C MET A 141 10.39 2.75 4.11
N GLY A 142 9.57 3.77 4.33
CA GLY A 142 8.49 3.74 5.33
C GLY A 142 7.45 2.68 5.02
N LEU A 143 7.02 2.55 3.76
CA LEU A 143 6.10 1.49 3.31
C LEU A 143 6.73 0.10 3.49
N THR A 144 8.01 -0.05 3.13
CA THR A 144 8.77 -1.29 3.33
C THR A 144 8.82 -1.66 4.81
N GLY A 145 9.19 -0.72 5.68
CA GLY A 145 9.22 -0.94 7.13
C GLY A 145 7.84 -1.28 7.70
N GLY A 146 6.80 -0.55 7.29
CA GLY A 146 5.41 -0.80 7.72
C GLY A 146 4.91 -2.19 7.34
N TYR A 147 5.09 -2.60 6.08
CA TYR A 147 4.70 -3.94 5.63
C TYR A 147 5.60 -5.04 6.18
N GLY A 148 6.88 -4.76 6.41
CA GLY A 148 7.82 -5.67 7.08
C GLY A 148 7.42 -5.92 8.53
N TRP A 149 7.02 -4.87 9.26
CA TRP A 149 6.51 -4.97 10.62
C TRP A 149 5.28 -5.89 10.70
N PHE A 150 4.34 -5.76 9.76
CA PHE A 150 3.22 -6.70 9.67
C PHE A 150 3.71 -8.13 9.36
N THR A 151 4.57 -8.31 8.36
CA THR A 151 5.03 -9.63 7.89
C THR A 151 5.76 -10.45 8.96
N PHE A 152 6.66 -9.80 9.73
CA PHE A 152 7.59 -10.49 10.62
C PHE A 152 7.26 -10.35 12.10
N MET A 153 6.61 -9.27 12.52
CA MET A 153 6.45 -8.96 13.95
C MET A 153 5.00 -9.08 14.45
N GLN A 154 4.01 -9.26 13.55
CA GLN A 154 2.61 -9.37 13.97
C GLN A 154 2.14 -10.81 14.16
N PRO A 155 1.39 -11.10 15.25
CA PRO A 155 0.89 -12.44 15.52
C PRO A 155 -0.20 -12.85 14.52
N PRO A 156 -0.42 -14.17 14.31
CA PRO A 156 -1.40 -14.70 13.36
C PRO A 156 -2.83 -14.16 13.55
N LEU A 157 -3.20 -13.82 14.79
CA LEU A 157 -4.50 -13.24 15.16
C LEU A 157 -4.83 -11.92 14.46
N VAL A 158 -3.84 -11.22 13.92
CA VAL A 158 -4.01 -9.98 13.14
C VAL A 158 -4.60 -10.26 11.76
N TYR A 159 -4.44 -11.49 11.26
CA TYR A 159 -4.81 -11.89 9.91
C TYR A 159 -6.18 -12.59 9.84
N SER A 160 -6.73 -13.07 10.96
CA SER A 160 -8.06 -13.69 11.01
C SER A 160 -9.19 -12.64 11.07
N LEU A 161 -10.37 -12.99 10.53
CA LEU A 161 -11.57 -12.16 10.68
C LEU A 161 -12.15 -12.31 12.10
N SER A 162 -12.72 -11.23 12.64
CA SER A 162 -13.41 -11.26 13.92
C SER A 162 -14.68 -12.11 13.83
N GLY A 163 -14.59 -13.38 14.22
CA GLY A 163 -15.76 -14.28 14.24
C GLY A 163 -15.46 -15.78 14.27
N HIS A 164 -14.21 -16.20 14.00
CA HIS A 164 -13.89 -17.62 14.08
C HIS A 164 -13.73 -18.06 15.54
N ARG A 165 -14.77 -18.68 16.09
CA ARG A 165 -14.61 -19.62 17.22
C ARG A 165 -13.84 -20.79 16.63
N VAL A 166 -12.60 -20.96 17.08
CA VAL A 166 -11.92 -22.26 16.95
C VAL A 166 -12.73 -23.18 17.86
N GLY A 167 -13.56 -24.01 17.25
CA GLY A 167 -14.13 -25.20 17.89
C GLY A 167 -13.11 -26.32 17.82
#